data_AF-A0A847EZ24-F1
#
_entry.id   AF-A0A847EZ24-F1
#
_cell.length_a   1.000
_cell.length_b   1.000
_cell.length_c   1.000
_cell.angle_alpha   90.00
_cell.angle_beta   90.00
_cell.angle_gamma   90.00
#
_symmetry.space_group_name_H-M   'P 1'
#
loop_
_entity.id
_entity.type
_entity.pdbx_description
1 polymer ?
#
loop_
_entity_poly.entity_id
_entity_poly.type
_entity_poly.pdbx_seq_one_letter_code
_entity_poly.pdbx_strand_id
1 'polypeptide(L)'
;MKAQRLLIVIIVTLICAGVMADKTVTLHKKGGVKQTLMASDIDSITFGETPSTTSIEGQAQKGPFVTGSSLTAYDLTDNLSPTGRSYNALIINNQGDFRLNNIGLSSGLASLRVDGYYFNEVLGESSSSPLTLYALTNLNDAGKTNINLMTHLEKPRVEYLMGLGIPFNQAKAQAQGEILAIFTAQADSLRCSERLSIVGSNDDDALLLAITAILQGYRTISDMTELLTDIAEDIRTDGTLDRKDLGSALLNHAVFLDTKAIRKNLKAKYGLTNPGFDDLPFEQHLNRFINESGYTLTQSLIDYPAEGNYGVNILIPD
;
A
#
# COMPACT_ATOMS: atom_id res chain seq x y z
N MET A 1 18.41 28.60 21.77
CA MET A 1 19.00 27.58 20.88
C MET A 1 20.07 28.13 19.92
N LYS A 2 19.79 29.19 19.12
CA LYS A 2 20.79 29.78 18.19
C LYS A 2 22.08 30.29 18.88
N ALA A 3 21.96 30.95 20.03
CA ALA A 3 23.12 31.46 20.79
C ALA A 3 24.01 30.35 21.40
N GLN A 4 23.42 29.22 21.84
CA GLN A 4 24.17 28.09 22.39
C GLN A 4 24.92 27.31 21.30
N ARG A 5 24.35 27.16 20.11
CA ARG A 5 25.04 26.56 18.96
C ARG A 5 26.25 27.40 18.52
N LEU A 6 26.11 28.74 18.53
CA LEU A 6 27.21 29.65 18.20
C LEU A 6 28.39 29.55 19.18
N LEU A 7 28.10 29.46 20.50
CA LEU A 7 29.13 29.34 21.54
C LEU A 7 29.92 28.03 21.45
N ILE A 8 29.26 26.91 21.14
CA ILE A 8 29.90 25.61 21.01
C ILE A 8 30.82 25.56 19.79
N VAL A 9 30.37 26.11 18.65
CA VAL A 9 31.21 26.19 17.44
C VAL A 9 32.47 26.99 17.72
N ILE A 10 32.38 28.13 18.40
CA ILE A 10 33.54 28.96 18.79
C ILE A 10 34.52 28.18 19.69
N ILE A 11 34.01 27.44 20.68
CA ILE A 11 34.85 26.63 21.58
C ILE A 11 35.57 25.52 20.80
N VAL A 12 34.87 24.80 19.91
CA VAL A 12 35.48 23.74 19.09
C VAL A 12 36.52 24.33 18.14
N THR A 13 36.26 25.48 17.51
CA THR A 13 37.25 26.16 16.66
C THR A 13 38.50 26.58 17.44
N LEU A 14 38.35 27.09 18.67
CA LEU A 14 39.48 27.45 19.54
C LEU A 14 40.29 26.23 20.01
N ILE A 15 39.64 25.08 20.20
CA ILE A 15 40.28 23.81 20.51
C ILE A 15 41.08 23.32 19.30
N CYS A 16 40.48 23.27 18.10
CA CYS A 16 41.15 22.83 16.87
C CYS A 16 42.29 23.79 16.44
N ALA A 17 42.21 25.08 16.76
CA ALA A 17 43.28 26.05 16.54
C ALA A 17 44.41 26.00 17.61
N GLY A 18 44.33 25.07 18.58
CA GLY A 18 45.34 24.88 19.63
C GLY A 18 45.35 25.94 20.73
N VAL A 19 44.45 26.93 20.68
CA VAL A 19 44.39 28.06 21.62
C VAL A 19 44.00 27.63 23.04
N MET A 20 43.36 26.46 23.17
CA MET A 20 42.85 25.90 24.42
C MET A 20 43.49 24.55 24.80
N ALA A 21 44.63 24.18 24.19
CA ALA A 21 45.22 22.85 24.32
C ALA A 21 45.58 22.45 25.77
N ASP A 22 45.84 23.43 26.66
CA ASP A 22 46.14 23.23 28.08
C ASP A 22 44.88 23.16 28.97
N LYS A 23 43.69 23.30 28.40
CA LYS A 23 42.41 23.33 29.13
C LYS A 23 41.71 21.97 29.10
N THR A 24 40.84 21.76 30.08
CA THR A 24 39.94 20.60 30.14
C THR A 24 38.53 20.97 29.72
N VAL A 25 37.85 20.03 29.07
CA VAL A 25 36.43 20.12 28.73
C VAL A 25 35.67 19.12 29.58
N THR A 26 34.74 19.61 30.40
CA THR A 26 33.92 18.76 31.28
C THR A 26 32.47 18.73 30.81
N LEU A 27 32.00 17.54 30.42
CA LEU A 27 30.61 17.26 30.09
C LEU A 27 29.86 16.79 31.35
N HIS A 28 28.85 17.54 31.76
CA HIS A 28 27.95 17.18 32.86
C HIS A 28 26.71 16.47 32.29
N LYS A 29 26.59 15.16 32.52
CA LYS A 29 25.42 14.38 32.11
C LYS A 29 24.29 14.51 33.14
N LYS A 30 23.05 14.44 32.66
CA LYS A 30 21.85 14.36 33.53
C LYS A 30 22.00 13.13 34.44
N GLY A 31 21.83 13.30 35.75
CA GLY A 31 22.10 12.25 36.75
C GLY A 31 23.47 12.33 37.44
N GLY A 32 24.23 13.40 37.22
CA GLY A 32 25.44 13.71 38.02
C GLY A 32 26.74 13.07 37.53
N VAL A 33 26.68 12.25 36.48
CA VAL A 33 27.87 11.67 35.84
C VAL A 33 28.64 12.75 35.08
N LYS A 34 29.95 12.86 35.34
CA LYS A 34 30.85 13.82 34.68
C LYS A 34 31.86 13.08 33.80
N GLN A 35 32.15 13.63 32.64
CA GLN A 35 33.23 13.17 31.77
C GLN A 35 34.13 14.37 31.47
N THR A 36 35.41 14.26 31.82
CA THR A 36 36.42 15.33 31.61
C THR A 36 37.46 14.82 30.63
N LEU A 37 37.75 15.61 29.60
CA LEU A 37 38.76 15.32 28.58
C LEU A 37 39.73 16.50 28.48
N MET A 38 40.99 16.24 28.12
CA MET A 38 41.87 17.33 27.70
C MET A 38 41.38 17.85 26.36
N ALA A 39 41.40 19.16 26.16
CA ALA A 39 40.99 19.76 24.91
C ALA A 39 41.84 19.24 23.72
N SER A 40 43.13 18.95 23.95
CA SER A 40 44.02 18.37 22.95
C SER A 40 43.61 16.98 22.45
N ASP A 41 42.74 16.27 23.18
CA ASP A 41 42.31 14.90 22.83
C ASP A 41 40.97 14.90 22.04
N ILE A 42 40.44 16.08 21.67
CA ILE A 42 39.13 16.23 21.01
C ILE A 42 39.32 16.67 19.56
N ASP A 43 39.08 15.76 18.62
CA ASP A 43 39.10 16.06 17.19
C ASP A 43 37.79 16.69 16.68
N SER A 44 36.64 16.25 17.19
CA SER A 44 35.32 16.79 16.80
C SER A 44 34.24 16.53 17.85
N ILE A 45 33.18 17.35 17.84
CA ILE A 45 31.96 17.16 18.64
C ILE A 45 30.76 17.14 17.70
N THR A 46 30.10 16.00 17.59
CA THR A 46 28.90 15.82 16.77
C THR A 46 27.65 15.75 17.63
N PHE A 47 26.57 16.42 17.20
CA PHE A 47 25.26 16.30 17.82
C PHE A 47 24.41 15.35 16.98
N GLY A 48 24.02 14.21 17.55
CA GLY A 48 23.00 13.35 16.96
C GLY A 48 21.61 13.79 17.40
N GLU A 49 20.62 13.66 16.51
CA GLU A 49 19.21 13.74 16.92
C GLU A 49 18.81 12.42 17.60
N THR A 50 18.01 12.48 18.66
CA THR A 50 17.34 11.27 19.16
C THR A 50 16.47 10.73 18.03
N PRO A 51 16.58 9.44 17.66
CA PRO A 51 15.74 8.89 16.61
C PRO A 51 14.29 9.08 17.01
N SER A 52 13.55 9.86 16.22
CA SER A 52 12.11 10.00 16.38
C SER A 52 11.49 8.65 16.03
N THR A 53 11.10 7.89 17.04
CA THR A 53 10.42 6.63 16.81
C THR A 53 8.95 6.89 16.57
N THR A 54 8.37 6.26 15.55
CA THR A 54 6.93 6.30 15.26
C THR A 54 6.31 4.91 15.44
N SER A 55 4.98 4.86 15.41
CA SER A 55 4.21 3.61 15.33
C SER A 55 3.34 3.64 14.08
N ILE A 56 3.25 2.51 13.39
CA ILE A 56 2.36 2.32 12.25
C ILE A 56 1.23 1.39 12.67
N GLU A 57 0.01 1.77 12.33
CA GLU A 57 -1.17 0.91 12.42
C GLU A 57 -1.90 0.96 11.09
N GLY A 58 -2.49 -0.17 10.70
CA GLY A 58 -3.19 -0.27 9.43
C GLY A 58 -3.78 -1.65 9.24
N GLN A 59 -4.38 -1.84 8.06
CA GLN A 59 -5.00 -3.10 7.66
C GLN A 59 -4.42 -3.56 6.32
N ALA A 60 -4.03 -4.82 6.24
CA ALA A 60 -3.69 -5.47 4.97
C ALA A 60 -4.93 -6.14 4.39
N GLN A 61 -5.45 -5.60 3.29
CA GLN A 61 -6.77 -5.92 2.76
C GLN A 61 -6.80 -5.96 1.23
N LYS A 62 -6.97 -7.17 0.68
CA LYS A 62 -7.64 -7.41 -0.60
C LYS A 62 -9.03 -7.98 -0.31
N GLY A 63 -9.04 -9.16 0.31
CA GLY A 63 -9.77 -9.44 1.55
C GLY A 63 -8.77 -9.25 2.71
N PRO A 64 -9.21 -8.98 3.96
CA PRO A 64 -8.36 -9.13 5.12
C PRO A 64 -7.43 -10.35 5.05
N PHE A 65 -6.13 -10.09 5.18
CA PHE A 65 -5.14 -11.15 5.28
C PHE A 65 -5.39 -11.97 6.53
N VAL A 66 -5.11 -13.28 6.45
CA VAL A 66 -5.34 -14.21 7.56
C VAL A 66 -4.39 -13.89 8.71
N THR A 67 -4.90 -13.97 9.94
CA THR A 67 -4.12 -13.83 11.17
C THR A 67 -2.85 -14.68 11.12
N GLY A 68 -1.70 -14.09 11.45
CA GLY A 68 -0.38 -14.74 11.36
C GLY A 68 0.35 -14.55 10.03
N SER A 69 -0.28 -13.92 9.03
CA SER A 69 0.44 -13.49 7.80
C SER A 69 1.56 -12.51 8.15
N SER A 70 2.64 -12.52 7.36
CA SER A 70 3.84 -11.74 7.64
C SER A 70 3.71 -10.32 7.08
N LEU A 71 4.14 -9.34 7.87
CA LEU A 71 4.29 -7.95 7.44
C LEU A 71 5.73 -7.50 7.68
N THR A 72 6.34 -6.90 6.66
CA THR A 72 7.63 -6.23 6.77
C THR A 72 7.52 -4.79 6.30
N ALA A 73 7.98 -3.85 7.12
CA ALA A 73 8.21 -2.47 6.73
C ALA A 73 9.70 -2.26 6.46
N TYR A 74 10.05 -1.83 5.27
CA TYR A 74 11.42 -1.48 4.86
C TYR A 74 11.59 0.04 4.94
N ASP A 75 12.60 0.48 5.67
CA ASP A 75 12.99 1.89 5.75
C ASP A 75 13.63 2.34 4.43
N LEU A 76 13.20 3.50 3.94
CA LEU A 76 13.66 4.06 2.68
C LEU A 76 14.37 5.39 2.90
N THR A 77 15.20 5.75 1.92
CA THR A 77 15.74 7.12 1.75
C THR A 77 14.73 8.01 1.02
N ASP A 78 15.03 9.30 0.89
CA ASP A 78 14.19 10.26 0.13
C ASP A 78 14.01 9.87 -1.35
N ASN A 79 14.93 9.08 -1.92
CA ASN A 79 14.89 8.60 -3.30
C ASN A 79 14.34 7.16 -3.40
N LEU A 80 13.55 6.71 -2.42
CA LEU A 80 12.98 5.36 -2.33
C LEU A 80 14.00 4.21 -2.31
N SER A 81 15.29 4.48 -2.15
CA SER A 81 16.30 3.44 -2.02
C SER A 81 16.27 2.85 -0.62
N PRO A 82 16.33 1.51 -0.45
CA PRO A 82 16.29 0.87 0.85
C PRO A 82 17.52 1.20 1.69
N THR A 83 17.33 1.47 2.99
CA THR A 83 18.45 1.74 3.92
C THR A 83 19.08 0.47 4.49
N GLY A 84 18.43 -0.68 4.27
CA GLY A 84 18.79 -1.97 4.88
C GLY A 84 18.14 -2.22 6.24
N ARG A 85 17.42 -1.25 6.81
CA ARG A 85 16.63 -1.47 8.04
C ARG A 85 15.24 -1.97 7.69
N SER A 86 14.75 -2.94 8.47
CA SER A 86 13.41 -3.49 8.32
C SER A 86 12.78 -3.80 9.68
N TYR A 87 11.46 -3.68 9.75
CA TYR A 87 10.65 -3.97 10.92
C TYR A 87 9.60 -5.02 10.58
N ASN A 88 9.47 -6.05 11.41
CA ASN A 88 8.54 -7.14 11.16
C ASN A 88 7.38 -7.10 12.16
N ALA A 89 6.19 -7.41 11.66
CA ALA A 89 5.00 -7.67 12.45
C ALA A 89 4.23 -8.85 11.84
N LEU A 90 3.19 -9.26 12.54
CA LEU A 90 2.21 -10.22 12.04
C LEU A 90 0.86 -9.53 11.94
N ILE A 91 0.02 -10.02 11.04
CA ILE A 91 -1.41 -9.71 11.07
C ILE A 91 -2.02 -10.26 12.35
N ILE A 92 -2.64 -9.40 13.16
CA ILE A 92 -3.05 -9.71 14.54
C ILE A 92 -4.52 -10.15 14.68
N ASN A 93 -5.33 -9.99 13.64
CA ASN A 93 -6.72 -10.42 13.65
C ASN A 93 -7.27 -10.70 12.26
N ASN A 94 -8.51 -11.20 12.22
CA ASN A 94 -9.19 -11.56 10.99
C ASN A 94 -9.64 -10.34 10.15
N GLN A 95 -9.46 -9.11 10.62
CA GLN A 95 -9.73 -7.88 9.84
C GLN A 95 -8.49 -7.40 9.08
N GLY A 96 -7.36 -8.11 9.21
CA GLY A 96 -6.12 -7.76 8.53
C GLY A 96 -5.31 -6.72 9.31
N ASP A 97 -5.65 -6.45 10.57
CA ASP A 97 -4.98 -5.41 11.35
C ASP A 97 -3.52 -5.78 11.62
N PHE A 98 -2.66 -4.77 11.66
CA PHE A 98 -1.29 -4.90 12.09
C PHE A 98 -0.85 -3.67 12.90
N ARG A 99 0.22 -3.83 13.67
CA ARG A 99 0.87 -2.75 14.40
C ARG A 99 2.38 -2.95 14.44
N LEU A 100 3.09 -1.89 14.09
CA LEU A 100 4.54 -1.78 14.24
C LEU A 100 4.82 -0.64 15.23
N ASN A 101 5.55 -0.93 16.30
CA ASN A 101 5.88 0.06 17.32
C ASN A 101 7.36 0.39 17.31
N ASN A 102 7.68 1.63 17.71
CA ASN A 102 9.04 2.09 17.93
C ASN A 102 9.95 1.96 16.69
N ILE A 103 9.43 2.28 15.51
CA ILE A 103 10.20 2.23 14.26
C ILE A 103 10.96 3.55 14.06
N GLY A 104 12.20 3.47 13.60
CA GLY A 104 13.06 4.63 13.35
C GLY A 104 13.36 4.75 11.86
N LEU A 105 12.67 5.69 11.19
CA LEU A 105 12.77 5.88 9.75
C LEU A 105 13.79 6.96 9.41
N SER A 106 14.46 6.80 8.27
CA SER A 106 15.52 7.71 7.83
C SER A 106 14.96 8.95 7.14
N SER A 107 13.98 8.80 6.24
CA SER A 107 13.25 9.90 5.59
C SER A 107 11.79 10.03 6.03
N GLY A 108 11.29 9.04 6.79
CA GLY A 108 9.85 8.84 7.03
C GLY A 108 9.14 8.09 5.91
N LEU A 109 9.81 7.83 4.77
CA LEU A 109 9.27 6.96 3.73
C LEU A 109 9.52 5.49 4.08
N ALA A 110 8.53 4.65 3.81
CA ALA A 110 8.64 3.21 4.01
C ALA A 110 7.95 2.43 2.88
N SER A 111 8.51 1.26 2.54
CA SER A 111 7.81 0.25 1.74
C SER A 111 7.26 -0.80 2.68
N LEU A 112 5.94 -0.92 2.75
CA LEU A 112 5.29 -2.04 3.42
C LEU A 112 5.15 -3.21 2.45
N ARG A 113 5.36 -4.42 2.96
CA ARG A 113 5.15 -5.69 2.27
C ARG A 113 4.34 -6.59 3.18
N VAL A 114 3.19 -7.05 2.72
CA VAL A 114 2.44 -8.13 3.37
C VAL A 114 2.54 -9.39 2.52
N ASP A 115 2.69 -10.53 3.17
CA ASP A 115 2.80 -11.83 2.53
C ASP A 115 1.97 -12.87 3.32
N GLY A 116 1.01 -13.50 2.65
CA GLY A 116 0.19 -14.52 3.28
C GLY A 116 -1.11 -14.82 2.54
N TYR A 117 -1.94 -15.63 3.18
CA TYR A 117 -3.26 -16.00 2.67
C TYR A 117 -4.26 -14.88 2.93
N TYR A 118 -5.27 -14.77 2.08
CA TYR A 118 -6.32 -13.76 2.17
C TYR A 118 -7.69 -14.40 2.01
N PHE A 119 -8.76 -13.70 2.40
CA PHE A 119 -10.12 -14.14 2.11
C PHE A 119 -10.55 -13.67 0.72
N ASN A 120 -10.95 -14.60 -0.15
CA ASN A 120 -11.52 -14.27 -1.46
C ASN A 120 -12.99 -13.90 -1.31
N GLU A 121 -13.30 -12.62 -1.46
CA GLU A 121 -14.62 -12.03 -1.35
C GLU A 121 -15.60 -12.53 -2.43
N VAL A 122 -15.09 -12.89 -3.61
CA VAL A 122 -15.88 -13.40 -4.75
C VAL A 122 -16.33 -14.83 -4.51
N LEU A 123 -15.42 -15.71 -4.07
CA LEU A 123 -15.73 -17.13 -3.82
C LEU A 123 -16.26 -17.42 -2.41
N GLY A 124 -16.01 -16.51 -1.45
CA GLY A 124 -16.43 -16.69 -0.06
C GLY A 124 -15.55 -17.65 0.75
N GLU A 125 -14.33 -17.90 0.32
CA GLU A 125 -13.39 -18.83 0.94
C GLU A 125 -11.98 -18.24 1.10
N SER A 126 -11.13 -18.89 1.90
CA SER A 126 -9.72 -18.50 1.99
C SER A 126 -8.98 -18.86 0.71
N SER A 127 -7.99 -18.04 0.35
CA SER A 127 -7.13 -18.28 -0.81
C SER A 127 -6.42 -19.63 -0.68
N SER A 128 -6.25 -20.33 -1.80
CA SER A 128 -5.51 -21.61 -1.87
C SER A 128 -4.00 -21.44 -1.92
N SER A 129 -3.51 -20.20 -2.05
CA SER A 129 -2.10 -19.83 -2.12
C SER A 129 -1.88 -18.43 -1.52
N PRO A 130 -0.66 -18.11 -1.09
CA PRO A 130 -0.35 -16.78 -0.57
C PRO A 130 -0.30 -15.73 -1.69
N LEU A 131 -0.53 -14.48 -1.31
CA LEU A 131 -0.37 -13.29 -2.14
C LEU A 131 0.59 -12.33 -1.44
N THR A 132 1.44 -11.65 -2.21
CA THR A 132 2.27 -10.56 -1.71
C THR A 132 1.71 -9.23 -2.19
N LEU A 133 1.43 -8.29 -1.27
CA LEU A 133 1.07 -6.91 -1.63
C LEU A 133 2.08 -5.91 -1.06
N TYR A 134 2.14 -4.75 -1.70
CA TYR A 134 3.05 -3.68 -1.35
C TYR A 134 2.29 -2.36 -1.15
N ALA A 135 2.86 -1.47 -0.34
CA ALA A 135 2.45 -0.07 -0.26
C ALA A 135 3.68 0.80 -0.03
N LEU A 136 3.78 1.91 -0.76
CA LEU A 136 4.74 2.98 -0.46
C LEU A 136 4.01 4.07 0.33
N THR A 137 4.54 4.41 1.50
CA THR A 137 3.89 5.35 2.43
C THR A 137 4.88 6.38 2.96
N ASN A 138 4.38 7.57 3.30
CA ASN A 138 5.07 8.58 4.08
C ASN A 138 4.49 8.61 5.49
N LEU A 139 5.26 8.13 6.46
CA LEU A 139 4.83 7.96 7.85
C LEU A 139 5.03 9.21 8.70
N ASN A 140 5.54 10.28 8.09
CA ASN A 140 5.40 11.62 8.65
C ASN A 140 3.94 12.10 8.58
N ASP A 141 3.13 11.54 7.68
CA ASP A 141 1.72 11.85 7.58
C ASP A 141 0.94 11.01 8.60
N ALA A 142 0.23 11.69 9.52
CA ALA A 142 -0.51 11.03 10.57
C ALA A 142 -1.71 10.24 10.02
N GLY A 143 -1.80 8.95 10.35
CA GLY A 143 -2.98 8.15 10.04
C GLY A 143 -2.74 6.64 10.01
N LYS A 144 -3.82 5.91 9.73
CA LYS A 144 -3.74 4.49 9.40
C LYS A 144 -3.10 4.33 8.02
N THR A 145 -2.24 3.32 7.88
CA THR A 145 -1.61 2.97 6.60
C THR A 145 -2.03 1.57 6.18
N ASN A 146 -3.09 1.49 5.37
CA ASN A 146 -3.57 0.22 4.83
C ASN A 146 -2.74 -0.22 3.62
N ILE A 147 -2.72 -1.51 3.38
CA ILE A 147 -2.14 -2.14 2.19
C ILE A 147 -3.29 -2.78 1.43
N ASN A 148 -3.46 -2.44 0.15
CA ASN A 148 -4.51 -3.00 -0.70
C ASN A 148 -4.02 -3.15 -2.15
N LEU A 149 -4.92 -3.56 -3.05
CA LEU A 149 -4.55 -3.74 -4.47
C LEU A 149 -4.21 -2.42 -5.17
N MET A 150 -4.83 -1.29 -4.78
CA MET A 150 -4.46 0.01 -5.33
C MET A 150 -3.05 0.41 -4.89
N THR A 151 -2.72 0.30 -3.60
CA THR A 151 -1.37 0.64 -3.12
C THR A 151 -0.28 -0.22 -3.75
N HIS A 152 -0.63 -1.45 -4.14
CA HIS A 152 0.26 -2.36 -4.85
C HIS A 152 0.51 -1.90 -6.29
N LEU A 153 -0.57 -1.61 -7.04
CA LEU A 153 -0.48 -1.10 -8.42
C LEU A 153 0.23 0.27 -8.49
N GLU A 154 0.06 1.12 -7.47
CA GLU A 154 0.70 2.45 -7.40
C GLU A 154 2.23 2.36 -7.31
N LYS A 155 2.78 1.32 -6.68
CA LYS A 155 4.19 1.29 -6.29
C LYS A 155 5.16 1.49 -7.47
N PRO A 156 5.08 0.71 -8.57
CA PRO A 156 6.01 0.88 -9.70
C PRO A 156 5.86 2.24 -10.39
N ARG A 157 4.62 2.75 -10.46
CA ARG A 157 4.33 4.06 -11.05
C ARG A 157 4.91 5.20 -10.21
N VAL A 158 4.76 5.14 -8.89
CA VAL A 158 5.33 6.12 -7.96
C VAL A 158 6.86 6.12 -8.00
N GLU A 159 7.47 4.93 -8.04
CA GLU A 159 8.93 4.78 -8.20
C GLU A 159 9.42 5.43 -9.49
N TYR A 160 8.71 5.21 -10.61
CA TYR A 160 9.03 5.83 -11.89
C TYR A 160 8.90 7.36 -11.84
N LEU A 161 7.78 7.89 -11.34
CA LEU A 161 7.53 9.33 -11.24
C LEU A 161 8.57 10.04 -10.35
N MET A 162 8.96 9.43 -9.23
CA MET A 162 10.04 9.96 -8.39
C MET A 162 11.40 9.90 -9.07
N GLY A 163 11.64 8.88 -9.89
CA GLY A 163 12.83 8.81 -10.76
C GLY A 163 12.92 9.97 -11.76
N LEU A 164 11.77 10.56 -12.14
CA LEU A 164 11.69 11.79 -12.95
C LEU A 164 11.80 13.08 -12.12
N GLY A 165 11.96 12.98 -10.80
CA GLY A 165 12.08 14.12 -9.89
C GLY A 165 10.74 14.65 -9.35
N ILE A 166 9.63 13.94 -9.56
CA ILE A 166 8.32 14.33 -9.02
C ILE A 166 8.30 14.05 -7.51
N PRO A 167 7.85 14.99 -6.65
CA PRO A 167 7.78 14.78 -5.20
C PRO A 167 6.83 13.62 -4.83
N PHE A 168 7.16 12.86 -3.77
CA PHE A 168 6.41 11.67 -3.33
C PHE A 168 4.89 11.87 -3.27
N ASN A 169 4.40 12.91 -2.59
CA ASN A 169 2.96 13.16 -2.46
C ASN A 169 2.27 13.45 -3.81
N GLN A 170 2.96 14.13 -4.73
CA GLN A 170 2.45 14.40 -6.08
C GLN A 170 2.46 13.12 -6.92
N ALA A 171 3.53 12.33 -6.85
CA ALA A 171 3.65 11.04 -7.52
C ALA A 171 2.56 10.07 -7.05
N LYS A 172 2.27 10.02 -5.74
CA LYS A 172 1.16 9.25 -5.15
C LYS A 172 -0.20 9.67 -5.70
N ALA A 173 -0.51 10.96 -5.68
CA ALA A 173 -1.79 11.47 -6.17
C ALA A 173 -1.98 11.22 -7.67
N GLN A 174 -0.92 11.40 -8.45
CA GLN A 174 -0.94 11.13 -9.89
C GLN A 174 -1.15 9.64 -10.18
N ALA A 175 -0.36 8.75 -9.57
CA ALA A 175 -0.49 7.30 -9.76
C ALA A 175 -1.88 6.80 -9.36
N GLN A 176 -2.42 7.32 -8.24
CA GLN A 176 -3.77 6.99 -7.80
C GLN A 176 -4.81 7.41 -8.84
N GLY A 177 -4.75 8.64 -9.35
CA GLY A 177 -5.69 9.13 -10.35
C GLY A 177 -5.64 8.37 -11.67
N GLU A 178 -4.43 8.00 -12.12
CA GLU A 178 -4.20 7.18 -13.31
C GLU A 178 -4.81 5.78 -13.16
N ILE A 179 -4.60 5.12 -12.00
CA ILE A 179 -5.21 3.81 -11.72
C ILE A 179 -6.74 3.92 -11.67
N LEU A 180 -7.29 4.96 -11.06
CA LEU A 180 -8.74 5.17 -11.01
C LEU A 180 -9.36 5.34 -12.41
N ALA A 181 -8.65 5.99 -13.33
CA ALA A 181 -9.12 6.18 -14.70
C ALA A 181 -9.32 4.84 -15.43
N ILE A 182 -8.46 3.83 -15.17
CA ILE A 182 -8.61 2.46 -15.71
C ILE A 182 -9.96 1.86 -15.34
N PHE A 183 -10.47 2.21 -14.16
CA PHE A 183 -11.73 1.72 -13.60
C PHE A 183 -12.89 2.71 -13.77
N THR A 184 -12.78 3.69 -14.66
CA THR A 184 -13.83 4.71 -14.93
C THR A 184 -14.21 5.56 -13.71
N ALA A 185 -13.26 5.77 -12.79
CA ALA A 185 -13.45 6.56 -11.59
C ALA A 185 -12.62 7.86 -11.62
N GLN A 186 -13.06 8.85 -10.84
CA GLN A 186 -12.41 10.16 -10.73
C GLN A 186 -11.76 10.33 -9.36
N ALA A 187 -10.65 11.08 -9.32
CA ALA A 187 -9.83 11.27 -8.13
C ALA A 187 -10.24 12.47 -7.26
N ASP A 188 -11.09 13.37 -7.77
CA ASP A 188 -11.23 14.77 -7.27
C ASP A 188 -11.71 14.91 -5.81
N SER A 189 -12.11 13.80 -5.16
CA SER A 189 -12.40 13.76 -3.72
C SER A 189 -11.97 12.46 -3.03
N LEU A 190 -11.20 11.60 -3.68
CA LEU A 190 -10.85 10.30 -3.12
C LEU A 190 -9.78 10.46 -2.04
N ARG A 191 -9.95 9.78 -0.89
CA ARG A 191 -8.89 9.64 0.09
C ARG A 191 -7.71 8.86 -0.51
N CYS A 192 -6.50 9.09 0.01
CA CYS A 192 -5.31 8.29 -0.38
C CYS A 192 -5.59 6.79 -0.22
N SER A 193 -5.03 5.97 -1.11
CA SER A 193 -5.30 4.53 -1.18
C SER A 193 -5.00 3.81 0.14
N GLU A 194 -4.02 4.27 0.93
CA GLU A 194 -3.68 3.76 2.25
C GLU A 194 -4.75 4.03 3.32
N ARG A 195 -5.76 4.85 3.02
CA ARG A 195 -6.87 5.18 3.93
C ARG A 195 -8.15 4.44 3.58
N LEU A 196 -8.15 3.68 2.48
CA LEU A 196 -9.30 2.93 1.98
C LEU A 196 -9.37 1.55 2.63
N SER A 197 -10.58 1.06 2.86
CA SER A 197 -10.84 -0.26 3.43
C SER A 197 -12.03 -0.92 2.76
N ILE A 198 -11.89 -2.19 2.34
CA ILE A 198 -12.97 -2.93 1.69
C ILE A 198 -14.15 -3.27 2.64
N VAL A 199 -13.95 -3.15 3.95
CA VAL A 199 -14.99 -3.34 4.99
C VAL A 199 -15.42 -2.01 5.61
N GLY A 200 -15.07 -0.91 4.95
CA GLY A 200 -15.48 0.43 5.34
C GLY A 200 -16.94 0.73 5.02
N SER A 201 -17.31 2.01 5.07
CA SER A 201 -18.72 2.44 5.01
C SER A 201 -18.95 3.74 4.23
N ASN A 202 -18.03 4.12 3.35
CA ASN A 202 -18.14 5.31 2.51
C ASN A 202 -17.95 4.95 1.02
N ASP A 203 -18.22 5.91 0.15
CA ASP A 203 -18.14 5.73 -1.30
C ASP A 203 -16.73 5.31 -1.78
N ASP A 204 -15.67 5.91 -1.25
CA ASP A 204 -14.29 5.55 -1.59
C ASP A 204 -13.99 4.08 -1.25
N ASP A 205 -14.51 3.59 -0.13
CA ASP A 205 -14.39 2.19 0.30
C ASP A 205 -15.20 1.25 -0.62
N ALA A 206 -16.37 1.69 -1.11
CA ALA A 206 -17.15 0.97 -2.11
C ALA A 206 -16.42 0.87 -3.46
N LEU A 207 -15.74 1.94 -3.86
CA LEU A 207 -14.93 1.98 -5.07
C LEU A 207 -13.72 1.04 -4.96
N LEU A 208 -13.02 1.04 -3.82
CA LEU A 208 -11.96 0.06 -3.57
C LEU A 208 -12.51 -1.36 -3.69
N LEU A 209 -13.65 -1.67 -3.07
CA LEU A 209 -14.28 -3.00 -3.18
C LEU A 209 -14.60 -3.37 -4.64
N ALA A 210 -15.06 -2.41 -5.45
CA ALA A 210 -15.31 -2.63 -6.87
C ALA A 210 -14.03 -3.00 -7.61
N ILE A 211 -12.97 -2.21 -7.42
CA ILE A 211 -11.66 -2.44 -8.03
C ILE A 211 -11.11 -3.81 -7.62
N THR A 212 -11.16 -4.15 -6.32
CA THR A 212 -10.64 -5.43 -5.84
C THR A 212 -11.41 -6.62 -6.38
N ALA A 213 -12.74 -6.50 -6.50
CA ALA A 213 -13.59 -7.55 -7.05
C ALA A 213 -13.36 -7.75 -8.55
N ILE A 214 -13.18 -6.67 -9.33
CA ILE A 214 -12.86 -6.75 -10.78
C ILE A 214 -11.50 -7.42 -11.00
N LEU A 215 -10.48 -7.02 -10.23
CA LEU A 215 -9.14 -7.62 -10.27
C LEU A 215 -9.16 -9.09 -9.86
N GLN A 216 -9.92 -9.45 -8.81
CA GLN A 216 -10.12 -10.83 -8.39
C GLN A 216 -10.79 -11.67 -9.48
N GLY A 217 -11.98 -11.25 -9.90
CA GLY A 217 -12.87 -12.08 -10.70
C GLY A 217 -13.02 -13.50 -10.13
N TYR A 218 -13.39 -14.42 -11.01
CA TYR A 218 -13.27 -15.87 -10.79
C TYR A 218 -11.87 -16.44 -11.17
N ARG A 219 -10.81 -15.62 -11.13
CA ARG A 219 -9.45 -16.03 -11.51
C ARG A 219 -8.78 -16.86 -10.42
N THR A 220 -7.81 -17.67 -10.83
CA THR A 220 -6.86 -18.24 -9.87
C THR A 220 -5.95 -17.13 -9.30
N ILE A 221 -5.27 -17.43 -8.19
CA ILE A 221 -4.34 -16.48 -7.56
C ILE A 221 -3.15 -16.20 -8.47
N SER A 222 -2.70 -17.21 -9.21
CA SER A 222 -1.63 -17.08 -10.21
C SER A 222 -2.04 -16.12 -11.31
N ASP A 223 -3.20 -16.32 -11.93
CA ASP A 223 -3.68 -15.44 -13.02
C ASP A 223 -3.93 -14.01 -12.52
N MET A 224 -4.43 -13.85 -11.29
CA MET A 224 -4.59 -12.51 -10.69
C MET A 224 -3.24 -11.84 -10.45
N THR A 225 -2.23 -12.58 -9.99
CA THR A 225 -0.89 -12.03 -9.75
C THR A 225 -0.21 -11.63 -11.06
N GLU A 226 -0.37 -12.44 -12.10
CA GLU A 226 0.08 -12.12 -13.47
C GLU A 226 -0.61 -10.86 -13.98
N LEU A 227 -1.95 -10.79 -13.89
CA LEU A 227 -2.73 -9.62 -14.29
C LEU A 227 -2.29 -8.34 -13.55
N LEU A 228 -2.07 -8.40 -12.24
CA LEU A 228 -1.59 -7.26 -11.46
C LEU A 228 -0.20 -6.80 -11.91
N THR A 229 0.70 -7.75 -12.18
CA THR A 229 2.06 -7.46 -12.65
C THR A 229 2.02 -6.80 -14.03
N ASP A 230 1.24 -7.38 -14.95
CA ASP A 230 1.10 -6.89 -16.32
C ASP A 230 0.47 -5.49 -16.38
N ILE A 231 -0.56 -5.24 -15.56
CA ILE A 231 -1.15 -3.89 -15.44
C ILE A 231 -0.12 -2.91 -14.88
N ALA A 232 0.59 -3.29 -13.82
CA ALA A 232 1.55 -2.41 -13.18
C ALA A 232 2.73 -2.04 -14.09
N GLU A 233 3.18 -2.96 -14.96
CA GLU A 233 4.20 -2.69 -15.96
C GLU A 233 3.68 -1.84 -17.12
N ASP A 234 2.46 -2.08 -17.60
CA ASP A 234 1.85 -1.32 -18.70
C ASP A 234 1.75 0.17 -18.31
N ILE A 235 1.17 0.45 -17.15
CA ILE A 235 0.93 1.83 -16.68
C ILE A 235 2.19 2.51 -16.15
N ARG A 236 3.32 1.79 -16.01
CA ARG A 236 4.48 2.26 -15.24
C ARG A 236 5.02 3.59 -15.77
N THR A 237 5.08 3.74 -17.10
CA THR A 237 5.77 4.87 -17.74
C THR A 237 4.88 6.04 -18.15
N ASP A 238 3.60 5.80 -18.47
CA ASP A 238 2.66 6.79 -18.97
C ASP A 238 1.39 6.93 -18.11
N GLY A 239 1.08 5.93 -17.28
CA GLY A 239 -0.13 5.92 -16.46
C GLY A 239 -1.38 5.48 -17.21
N THR A 240 -1.24 4.89 -18.41
CA THR A 240 -2.35 4.45 -19.26
C THR A 240 -2.36 2.94 -19.42
N LEU A 241 -3.54 2.32 -19.35
CA LEU A 241 -3.70 0.90 -19.67
C LEU A 241 -3.95 0.78 -21.18
N ASP A 242 -2.88 0.68 -21.96
CA ASP A 242 -2.92 0.63 -23.42
C ASP A 242 -3.11 -0.80 -23.95
N ARG A 243 -2.72 -1.80 -23.17
CA ARG A 243 -2.94 -3.22 -23.49
C ARG A 243 -4.42 -3.61 -23.41
N LYS A 244 -5.05 -3.67 -24.59
CA LYS A 244 -6.48 -4.04 -24.75
C LYS A 244 -6.83 -5.43 -24.21
N ASP A 245 -5.90 -6.36 -24.25
CA ASP A 245 -6.07 -7.71 -23.71
C ASP A 245 -6.22 -7.68 -22.18
N LEU A 246 -5.49 -6.81 -21.46
CA LEU A 246 -5.64 -6.63 -20.02
C LEU A 246 -6.99 -5.99 -19.66
N GLY A 247 -7.39 -4.94 -20.39
CA GLY A 247 -8.71 -4.33 -20.23
C GLY A 247 -9.86 -5.31 -20.49
N SER A 248 -9.73 -6.11 -21.55
CA SER A 248 -10.69 -7.19 -21.87
C SER A 248 -10.69 -8.26 -20.78
N ALA A 249 -9.52 -8.65 -20.26
CA ALA A 249 -9.43 -9.60 -19.16
C ALA A 249 -10.21 -9.11 -17.95
N LEU A 250 -10.06 -7.84 -17.54
CA LEU A 250 -10.84 -7.23 -16.45
C LEU A 250 -12.35 -7.34 -16.71
N LEU A 251 -12.81 -6.92 -17.89
CA LEU A 251 -14.22 -6.92 -18.26
C LEU A 251 -14.83 -8.33 -18.32
N ASN A 252 -14.10 -9.31 -18.87
CA ASN A 252 -14.54 -10.70 -19.02
C ASN A 252 -15.01 -11.31 -17.70
N HIS A 253 -14.40 -10.93 -16.57
CA HIS A 253 -14.85 -11.40 -15.24
C HIS A 253 -15.84 -10.44 -14.58
N ALA A 254 -15.70 -9.13 -14.79
CA ALA A 254 -16.54 -8.11 -14.16
C ALA A 254 -18.04 -8.35 -14.41
N VAL A 255 -18.40 -8.74 -15.64
CA VAL A 255 -19.81 -8.98 -16.03
C VAL A 255 -20.48 -10.17 -15.34
N PHE A 256 -19.69 -11.06 -14.72
CA PHE A 256 -20.21 -12.23 -13.99
C PHE A 256 -20.22 -12.04 -12.46
N LEU A 257 -19.70 -10.93 -11.94
CA LEU A 257 -19.61 -10.71 -10.50
C LEU A 257 -21.00 -10.57 -9.87
N ASP A 258 -21.31 -11.44 -8.90
CA ASP A 258 -22.51 -11.31 -8.07
C ASP A 258 -22.21 -10.43 -6.85
N THR A 259 -22.63 -9.17 -6.94
CA THR A 259 -22.38 -8.20 -5.86
C THR A 259 -23.10 -8.55 -4.56
N LYS A 260 -24.26 -9.22 -4.64
CA LYS A 260 -25.02 -9.65 -3.45
C LYS A 260 -24.29 -10.80 -2.75
N ALA A 261 -23.73 -11.74 -3.53
CA ALA A 261 -22.91 -12.82 -2.98
C ALA A 261 -21.64 -12.25 -2.32
N ILE A 262 -20.93 -11.33 -2.96
CA ILE A 262 -19.73 -10.69 -2.41
C ILE A 262 -20.04 -10.01 -1.06
N ARG A 263 -21.11 -9.21 -0.99
CA ARG A 263 -21.55 -8.59 0.28
C ARG A 263 -21.85 -9.63 1.34
N LYS A 264 -22.62 -10.67 0.99
CA LYS A 264 -22.96 -11.76 1.90
C LYS A 264 -21.71 -12.45 2.45
N ASN A 265 -20.73 -12.72 1.59
CA ASN A 265 -19.46 -13.34 1.97
C ASN A 265 -18.67 -12.48 2.96
N LEU A 266 -18.52 -11.18 2.68
CA LEU A 266 -17.85 -10.23 3.56
C LEU A 266 -18.58 -10.10 4.92
N LYS A 267 -19.91 -9.99 4.90
CA LYS A 267 -20.72 -9.94 6.14
C LYS A 267 -20.55 -11.20 6.98
N ALA A 268 -20.63 -12.37 6.34
CA ALA A 268 -20.48 -13.65 7.02
C ALA A 268 -19.08 -13.81 7.63
N LYS A 269 -18.03 -13.41 6.89
CA LYS A 269 -16.64 -13.54 7.33
C LYS A 269 -16.29 -12.61 8.49
N TYR A 270 -16.77 -11.36 8.46
CA TYR A 270 -16.35 -10.33 9.41
C TYR A 270 -17.43 -9.91 10.41
N GLY A 271 -18.60 -10.55 10.39
CA GLY A 271 -19.71 -10.20 11.28
C GLY A 271 -20.18 -8.76 11.08
N LEU A 272 -20.15 -8.25 9.84
CA LEU A 272 -20.53 -6.87 9.56
C LEU A 272 -22.04 -6.71 9.73
N THR A 273 -22.41 -5.98 10.79
CA THR A 273 -23.80 -5.59 11.11
C THR A 273 -24.06 -4.11 10.88
N ASN A 274 -23.07 -3.37 10.39
CA ASN A 274 -23.18 -1.93 10.15
C ASN A 274 -24.10 -1.64 8.94
N PRO A 275 -25.20 -0.88 9.12
CA PRO A 275 -26.07 -0.47 8.02
C PRO A 275 -25.31 0.24 6.88
N GLY A 276 -24.28 1.03 7.21
CA GLY A 276 -23.50 1.75 6.21
C GLY A 276 -22.70 0.86 5.25
N PHE A 277 -22.47 -0.42 5.58
CA PHE A 277 -21.88 -1.38 4.64
C PHE A 277 -22.92 -1.88 3.63
N ASP A 278 -24.16 -2.09 4.06
CA ASP A 278 -25.23 -2.58 3.18
C ASP A 278 -25.60 -1.54 2.12
N ASP A 279 -25.53 -0.26 2.46
CA ASP A 279 -25.85 0.87 1.58
C ASP A 279 -24.68 1.32 0.69
N LEU A 280 -23.52 0.66 0.73
CA LEU A 280 -22.38 1.01 -0.12
C LEU A 280 -22.79 1.02 -1.61
N PRO A 281 -22.36 1.95 -2.45
CA PRO A 281 -22.71 1.95 -3.88
C PRO A 281 -21.78 1.06 -4.73
N PHE A 282 -21.38 -0.12 -4.23
CA PHE A 282 -20.47 -1.04 -4.93
C PHE A 282 -21.00 -1.43 -6.32
N GLU A 283 -22.29 -1.76 -6.42
CA GLU A 283 -22.97 -2.10 -7.69
C GLU A 283 -22.87 -0.96 -8.70
N GLN A 284 -22.94 0.29 -8.23
CA GLN A 284 -22.88 1.45 -9.11
C GLN A 284 -21.50 1.58 -9.76
N HIS A 285 -20.43 1.43 -8.99
CA HIS A 285 -19.06 1.49 -9.52
C HIS A 285 -18.76 0.32 -10.47
N LEU A 286 -19.20 -0.90 -10.13
CA LEU A 286 -19.08 -2.05 -11.03
C LEU A 286 -19.84 -1.85 -12.34
N ASN A 287 -21.09 -1.39 -12.28
CA ASN A 287 -21.90 -1.14 -13.47
C ASN A 287 -21.32 0.00 -14.32
N ARG A 288 -20.78 1.04 -13.69
CA ARG A 288 -20.07 2.12 -14.41
C ARG A 288 -18.90 1.54 -15.19
N PHE A 289 -18.06 0.73 -14.54
CA PHE A 289 -16.94 0.07 -15.21
C PHE A 289 -17.39 -0.78 -16.41
N ILE A 290 -18.42 -1.62 -16.23
CA ILE A 290 -18.94 -2.49 -17.29
C ILE A 290 -19.46 -1.68 -18.49
N ASN A 291 -20.18 -0.58 -18.23
CA ASN A 291 -20.87 0.16 -19.27
C ASN A 291 -20.02 1.26 -19.93
N GLU A 292 -19.03 1.81 -19.22
CA GLU A 292 -18.33 3.03 -19.62
C GLU A 292 -16.83 2.82 -19.88
N SER A 293 -16.25 1.65 -19.54
CA SER A 293 -14.80 1.42 -19.72
C SER A 293 -14.33 1.37 -21.18
N GLY A 294 -15.23 1.04 -22.11
CA GLY A 294 -14.88 0.87 -23.52
C GLY A 294 -14.06 -0.39 -23.83
N TYR A 295 -13.82 -1.26 -22.85
CA TYR A 295 -13.20 -2.57 -23.08
C TYR A 295 -14.16 -3.54 -23.78
N THR A 296 -13.60 -4.58 -24.40
CA THR A 296 -14.37 -5.56 -25.18
C THR A 296 -14.44 -6.90 -24.48
N LEU A 297 -15.63 -7.52 -24.48
CA LEU A 297 -15.77 -8.91 -24.08
C LEU A 297 -15.11 -9.80 -25.14
N THR A 298 -14.14 -10.60 -24.71
CA THR A 298 -13.36 -11.50 -25.58
C THR A 298 -13.46 -12.96 -25.16
N GLN A 299 -13.90 -13.22 -23.92
CA GLN A 299 -14.08 -14.56 -23.38
C GLN A 299 -15.35 -14.63 -22.54
N SER A 300 -16.02 -15.78 -22.59
CA SER A 300 -17.07 -16.13 -21.63
C SER A 300 -16.49 -17.08 -20.58
N LEU A 301 -16.85 -16.87 -19.32
CA LEU A 301 -16.49 -17.79 -18.24
C LEU A 301 -17.42 -19.00 -18.18
N ILE A 302 -18.54 -18.94 -18.89
CA ILE A 302 -19.47 -20.04 -19.04
C ILE A 302 -19.30 -20.57 -20.46
N ASP A 303 -18.79 -21.79 -20.55
CA ASP A 303 -18.77 -22.55 -21.79
C ASP A 303 -20.01 -23.45 -21.86
N TYR A 304 -20.64 -23.45 -23.02
CA TYR A 304 -21.77 -24.29 -23.34
C TYR A 304 -21.27 -25.29 -24.38
N PRO A 305 -20.87 -26.50 -23.97
CA PRO A 305 -20.33 -27.47 -24.92
C PRO A 305 -21.38 -27.81 -25.97
N ALA A 306 -20.96 -27.99 -27.23
CA ALA A 306 -21.84 -28.28 -28.35
C ALA A 306 -22.65 -29.57 -28.18
N GLU A 307 -22.12 -30.50 -27.39
CA GLU A 307 -22.79 -31.73 -27.04
C GLU A 307 -22.62 -31.98 -25.54
N GLY A 308 -23.70 -32.41 -24.90
CA GLY A 308 -23.67 -32.94 -23.54
C GLY A 308 -24.00 -34.43 -23.52
N ASN A 309 -24.06 -35.01 -22.32
CA ASN A 309 -24.47 -36.41 -22.11
C ASN A 309 -25.87 -36.76 -22.66
N TYR A 310 -26.65 -35.75 -23.05
CA TYR A 310 -28.02 -35.87 -23.55
C TYR A 310 -28.19 -35.36 -24.99
N GLY A 311 -27.10 -35.18 -25.74
CA GLY A 311 -27.12 -34.76 -27.15
C GLY A 311 -26.72 -33.30 -27.37
N VAL A 312 -27.05 -32.77 -28.55
CA VAL A 312 -26.68 -31.43 -29.01
C VAL A 312 -27.25 -30.36 -28.09
N ASN A 313 -26.44 -29.35 -27.79
CA ASN A 313 -26.81 -28.25 -26.93
C ASN A 313 -27.71 -27.25 -27.68
N ILE A 314 -28.99 -27.22 -27.29
CA ILE A 314 -30.02 -26.37 -27.88
C ILE A 314 -29.80 -24.86 -27.67
N LEU A 315 -28.80 -24.47 -26.86
CA LEU A 315 -28.44 -23.07 -26.62
C LEU A 315 -27.34 -22.57 -27.57
N ILE A 316 -26.77 -23.44 -28.41
CA ILE A 316 -25.82 -23.03 -29.44
C ILE A 316 -26.60 -22.88 -30.76
N PRO A 317 -26.68 -21.67 -31.34
CA PRO A 317 -27.31 -21.48 -32.65
C PRO A 317 -26.48 -22.19 -33.75
N ASP A 318 -27.18 -22.79 -34.71
CA ASP A 318 -26.61 -23.44 -35.91
C ASP A 318 -25.70 -22.52 -36.74
#